data_AF-A0A944KVQ5-F1
#
_entry.id   AF-A0A944KVQ5-F1
#
_cell.length_a   1.000
_cell.length_b   1.000
_cell.length_c   1.000
_cell.angle_alpha   90.00
_cell.angle_beta   90.00
_cell.angle_gamma   90.00
#
_symmetry.space_group_name_H-M   'P 1'
#
loop_
_entity.id
_entity.type
_entity.pdbx_description
1 polymer ?
#
loop_
_entity_poly.entity_id
_entity_poly.type
_entity_poly.pdbx_seq_one_letter_code
_entity_poly.pdbx_strand_id
1 'polypeptide(L)'
;MLGQGDGPDFVGAGQGQVSAEARGAATPAPSADGTEAASGGRSLLGGAPSRQTRAADGGVPPPPEGFGGQAADGPPLGGTPLQPRPTADPGECPDAIGGLTPGGSLPVGAPLQPPSATDRSASPEAPGHPAAGAPLAVADPLPSLPAPRVLAGASGPAVGIARPWALRVAAVGDSGGQGALAADALVARGLDVPGLSAGAASAVAALLPPGAACGNPVDLAGAGEADLGNYARIARALLFGGDADAVVLTGYFGDYATANPAQADRECEVASELAYAARESGRLLVVHTMACDTPALAVLRAHAVPVYERIEQAATALAGAARLHTTVVAAPAASPRQASYSVPDGGYETVRELLASYGLTFPAAEFVATADEAVEAAYRTGYPLALKAMGLAHKTEVGDVALGIAEEGGLRAAFARMRSATGAARYVVEAMASPPYAVELIVGVRRDPAFGPVAVVGIGGVNAELLADTAVALAPLTPERARELLLSLRHAPLLTGWRGAPPVHLDAAAAALCAVARAGAEHPELSELEVNPLLVHPGGAIALDAHGVLR
;
A
#
# COMPACT_ATOMS: atom_id res chain seq x y z
N MET A 1 -50.37 -23.10 -49.49
CA MET A 1 -51.17 -22.09 -50.22
C MET A 1 -50.51 -20.75 -49.88
N LEU A 2 -49.92 -20.00 -50.80
CA LEU A 2 -50.54 -19.29 -51.94
C LEU A 2 -51.61 -18.30 -51.44
N GLY A 3 -51.50 -16.98 -51.62
CA GLY A 3 -50.40 -16.15 -52.19
C GLY A 3 -50.89 -14.72 -52.55
N GLN A 4 -50.00 -13.86 -53.08
CA GLN A 4 -50.28 -12.49 -53.61
C GLN A 4 -50.69 -11.44 -52.54
N GLY A 5 -50.62 -10.12 -52.78
CA GLY A 5 -50.10 -9.32 -53.91
C GLY A 5 -50.35 -7.80 -53.71
N ASP A 6 -49.60 -6.93 -54.40
CA ASP A 6 -49.40 -5.50 -54.04
C ASP A 6 -50.51 -4.46 -54.40
N GLY A 7 -50.59 -3.39 -53.58
CA GLY A 7 -50.90 -1.99 -53.98
C GLY A 7 -52.37 -1.53 -54.10
N PRO A 8 -52.65 -0.23 -54.42
CA PRO A 8 -51.76 0.96 -54.34
C PRO A 8 -52.42 2.32 -53.90
N ASP A 9 -51.57 3.35 -53.71
CA ASP A 9 -51.71 4.77 -54.14
C ASP A 9 -52.61 5.90 -53.52
N PHE A 10 -51.96 7.09 -53.35
CA PHE A 10 -52.44 8.51 -53.34
C PHE A 10 -53.46 8.98 -52.25
N VAL A 11 -53.61 10.27 -51.80
CA VAL A 11 -53.21 11.68 -52.16
C VAL A 11 -52.93 12.46 -50.82
N GLY A 12 -52.27 13.61 -50.64
CA GLY A 12 -51.49 14.57 -51.47
C GLY A 12 -51.74 16.08 -51.11
N ALA A 13 -50.74 16.97 -51.33
CA ALA A 13 -50.72 18.46 -51.10
C ALA A 13 -50.69 18.97 -49.63
N GLY A 14 -50.11 20.14 -49.28
CA GLY A 14 -49.35 21.23 -49.94
C GLY A 14 -49.17 22.40 -48.93
N GLN A 15 -48.34 23.45 -49.02
CA GLN A 15 -47.37 24.06 -49.98
C GLN A 15 -46.19 24.65 -49.14
N GLY A 16 -45.17 25.43 -49.57
CA GLY A 16 -44.72 26.08 -50.82
C GLY A 16 -43.27 26.63 -50.62
N GLN A 17 -42.45 26.86 -51.66
CA GLN A 17 -42.26 28.12 -52.46
C GLN A 17 -41.44 29.26 -51.80
N VAL A 18 -40.32 29.80 -52.36
CA VAL A 18 -39.46 29.44 -53.53
C VAL A 18 -38.03 30.03 -53.37
N SER A 19 -37.07 29.53 -54.18
CA SER A 19 -35.87 30.22 -54.76
C SER A 19 -34.53 30.21 -54.00
N ALA A 20 -33.37 30.00 -54.66
CA ALA A 20 -33.11 29.51 -56.03
C ALA A 20 -31.64 29.03 -56.23
N GLU A 21 -31.46 27.98 -57.07
CA GLU A 21 -30.32 27.66 -57.98
C GLU A 21 -28.83 27.61 -57.49
N ALA A 22 -27.91 26.80 -58.07
CA ALA A 22 -28.00 25.57 -58.90
C ALA A 22 -26.59 24.96 -59.15
N ARG A 23 -26.55 23.71 -59.68
CA ARG A 23 -25.39 22.98 -60.30
C ARG A 23 -24.31 22.45 -59.32
N GLY A 24 -23.73 21.25 -59.53
CA GLY A 24 -24.09 20.18 -60.47
C GLY A 24 -23.14 18.97 -60.52
N ALA A 25 -23.72 17.77 -60.30
CA ALA A 25 -23.48 16.46 -60.96
C ALA A 25 -22.08 15.77 -61.13
N ALA A 26 -22.15 14.43 -61.03
CA ALA A 26 -21.37 13.39 -61.75
C ALA A 26 -19.95 12.95 -61.28
N THR A 27 -19.90 11.76 -60.67
CA THR A 27 -18.90 10.67 -60.92
C THR A 27 -19.11 10.04 -62.33
N PRO A 28 -18.21 9.20 -62.92
CA PRO A 28 -17.34 8.19 -62.29
C PRO A 28 -15.89 8.07 -62.86
N ALA A 29 -15.22 6.93 -62.62
CA ALA A 29 -13.82 6.62 -62.98
C ALA A 29 -13.63 6.00 -64.39
N PRO A 30 -12.37 5.90 -64.87
CA PRO A 30 -11.92 4.70 -65.61
C PRO A 30 -10.46 4.25 -65.24
N SER A 31 -9.85 3.39 -66.06
CA SER A 31 -8.67 2.56 -65.71
C SER A 31 -7.65 2.28 -66.87
N ALA A 32 -6.42 1.89 -66.48
CA ALA A 32 -5.47 0.97 -67.17
C ALA A 32 -4.44 1.45 -68.25
N ASP A 33 -3.25 0.81 -68.16
CA ASP A 33 -2.23 0.39 -69.16
C ASP A 33 -1.20 1.32 -69.87
N GLY A 34 0.03 0.76 -70.03
CA GLY A 34 1.17 1.17 -70.90
C GLY A 34 2.30 1.99 -70.21
N THR A 35 3.62 1.80 -70.44
CA THR A 35 4.40 0.77 -71.21
C THR A 35 5.91 0.84 -70.85
N GLU A 36 6.64 -0.31 -70.87
CA GLU A 36 8.12 -0.50 -71.10
C GLU A 36 9.19 0.22 -70.22
N ALA A 37 10.44 -0.28 -70.01
CA ALA A 37 11.11 -1.58 -70.23
C ALA A 37 12.44 -1.72 -69.42
N ALA A 38 13.04 -2.93 -69.42
CA ALA A 38 14.43 -3.30 -68.99
C ALA A 38 14.77 -3.25 -67.45
N SER A 39 15.62 -4.11 -66.87
CA SER A 39 16.27 -5.37 -67.34
C SER A 39 16.84 -6.23 -66.19
N GLY A 40 16.65 -7.56 -66.23
CA GLY A 40 17.45 -8.60 -65.52
C GLY A 40 17.19 -8.79 -64.00
N GLY A 41 17.32 -9.98 -63.42
CA GLY A 41 17.50 -11.31 -64.03
C GLY A 41 17.80 -12.44 -63.02
N ARG A 42 17.13 -13.60 -63.18
CA ARG A 42 17.17 -14.86 -62.37
C ARG A 42 16.53 -14.76 -60.96
N SER A 43 15.70 -15.68 -60.46
CA SER A 43 15.48 -17.14 -60.64
C SER A 43 16.46 -18.03 -59.85
N LEU A 44 16.06 -19.15 -59.21
CA LEU A 44 14.74 -19.77 -59.01
C LEU A 44 14.85 -20.88 -57.92
N LEU A 45 13.70 -21.30 -57.35
CA LEU A 45 13.48 -22.57 -56.60
C LEU A 45 14.25 -22.75 -55.26
N GLY A 46 13.77 -23.55 -54.29
CA GLY A 46 12.47 -24.21 -54.18
C GLY A 46 12.51 -25.51 -53.36
N GLY A 47 11.36 -25.89 -52.77
CA GLY A 47 11.13 -27.25 -52.24
C GLY A 47 11.22 -27.43 -50.73
N ALA A 48 10.06 -27.72 -50.12
CA ALA A 48 10.00 -28.68 -49.01
C ALA A 48 9.87 -30.10 -49.59
N PRO A 49 10.20 -31.16 -48.81
CA PRO A 49 9.21 -32.24 -48.72
C PRO A 49 9.10 -32.95 -47.34
N SER A 50 7.85 -33.13 -46.92
CA SER A 50 7.25 -34.27 -46.22
C SER A 50 8.05 -35.20 -45.27
N ARG A 51 7.50 -35.32 -44.05
CA ARG A 51 7.18 -36.58 -43.30
C ARG A 51 8.18 -37.76 -43.32
N GLN A 52 8.51 -38.23 -42.11
CA GLN A 52 8.33 -39.65 -41.79
C GLN A 52 7.92 -39.87 -40.32
N THR A 53 7.19 -40.95 -40.06
CA THR A 53 6.67 -41.35 -38.75
C THR A 53 7.28 -42.67 -38.29
N ARG A 54 7.68 -42.76 -37.02
CA ARG A 54 7.71 -44.05 -36.29
C ARG A 54 7.54 -43.83 -34.80
N ALA A 55 6.98 -44.83 -34.13
CA ALA A 55 6.81 -44.89 -32.68
C ALA A 55 7.36 -46.23 -32.18
N ALA A 56 7.85 -46.26 -30.93
CA ALA A 56 7.79 -47.38 -29.98
C ALA A 56 8.61 -47.07 -28.70
N ASP A 57 8.13 -47.60 -27.58
CA ASP A 57 8.86 -48.11 -26.40
C ASP A 57 9.95 -47.26 -25.71
N GLY A 58 9.56 -46.66 -24.59
CA GLY A 58 9.73 -47.32 -23.28
C GLY A 58 11.15 -47.47 -22.70
N GLY A 59 11.40 -46.78 -21.58
CA GLY A 59 12.56 -47.05 -20.71
C GLY A 59 12.85 -45.93 -19.71
N VAL A 60 12.57 -46.16 -18.42
CA VAL A 60 13.01 -45.28 -17.32
C VAL A 60 14.30 -45.85 -16.72
N PRO A 61 15.43 -45.11 -16.71
CA PRO A 61 16.61 -45.48 -15.94
C PRO A 61 16.48 -44.99 -14.47
N PRO A 62 16.95 -45.76 -13.48
CA PRO A 62 16.97 -45.36 -12.07
C PRO A 62 18.10 -44.36 -11.75
N PRO A 63 18.04 -43.66 -10.59
CA PRO A 63 19.14 -42.80 -10.13
C PRO A 63 20.34 -43.63 -9.66
N PRO A 64 21.58 -43.11 -9.77
CA PRO A 64 22.76 -43.74 -9.19
C PRO A 64 22.89 -43.42 -7.69
N GLU A 65 23.09 -44.47 -6.87
CA GLU A 65 23.57 -44.32 -5.49
C GLU A 65 25.09 -44.08 -5.45
N GLY A 66 25.60 -43.62 -4.30
CA GLY A 66 26.89 -42.94 -4.21
C GLY A 66 28.12 -43.79 -3.89
N PHE A 67 29.27 -43.27 -4.34
CA PHE A 67 30.61 -43.43 -3.77
C PHE A 67 31.27 -42.03 -3.78
N GLY A 68 32.29 -41.71 -2.96
CA GLY A 68 32.96 -42.58 -1.99
C GLY A 68 34.34 -42.05 -1.58
N GLY A 69 34.45 -40.75 -1.26
CA GLY A 69 35.57 -40.15 -0.52
C GLY A 69 36.94 -40.01 -1.20
N GLN A 70 37.48 -38.78 -1.18
CA GLN A 70 38.87 -38.54 -0.79
C GLN A 70 39.00 -37.10 -0.26
N ALA A 71 40.04 -36.84 0.55
CA ALA A 71 40.20 -35.62 1.33
C ALA A 71 41.51 -34.88 1.00
N ALA A 72 41.58 -33.61 1.40
CA ALA A 72 42.81 -32.82 1.50
C ALA A 72 42.71 -31.92 2.74
N ASP A 73 43.81 -31.76 3.48
CA ASP A 73 43.78 -31.29 4.86
C ASP A 73 43.72 -29.76 5.05
N GLY A 74 43.11 -29.36 6.17
CA GLY A 74 43.18 -28.01 6.74
C GLY A 74 43.03 -28.09 8.26
N PRO A 75 43.81 -27.34 9.07
CA PRO A 75 43.92 -27.57 10.52
C PRO A 75 42.69 -27.07 11.32
N PRO A 76 42.38 -27.69 12.47
CA PRO A 76 41.17 -27.40 13.23
C PRO A 76 41.31 -26.16 14.15
N LEU A 77 40.20 -25.44 14.32
CA LEU A 77 39.97 -24.53 15.45
C LEU A 77 38.87 -25.13 16.34
N GLY A 78 39.06 -25.07 17.66
CA GLY A 78 38.22 -25.80 18.62
C GLY A 78 36.82 -25.22 18.79
N GLY A 79 35.81 -26.09 18.81
CA GLY A 79 34.43 -25.73 19.14
C GLY A 79 34.11 -25.89 20.62
N THR A 80 33.21 -25.05 21.15
CA THR A 80 32.53 -25.27 22.44
C THR A 80 31.02 -25.23 22.17
N PRO A 81 30.26 -26.31 22.39
CA PRO A 81 28.85 -26.36 22.04
C PRO A 81 27.99 -25.61 23.06
N LEU A 82 27.20 -24.64 22.58
CA LEU A 82 26.12 -24.02 23.36
C LEU A 82 24.96 -25.00 23.50
N GLN A 83 24.55 -25.29 24.74
CA GLN A 83 23.31 -26.03 25.01
C GLN A 83 22.10 -25.08 25.11
N PRO A 84 20.89 -25.54 24.74
CA PRO A 84 19.69 -24.70 24.76
C PRO A 84 19.23 -24.37 26.18
N ARG A 85 18.69 -23.16 26.39
CA ARG A 85 18.01 -22.77 27.63
C ARG A 85 16.59 -23.34 27.67
N PRO A 86 16.13 -23.92 28.79
CA PRO A 86 14.73 -24.23 29.00
C PRO A 86 13.91 -22.97 29.35
N THR A 87 12.61 -23.03 29.10
CA THR A 87 11.60 -22.02 29.49
C THR A 87 11.29 -22.08 30.99
N ALA A 88 11.05 -20.94 31.63
CA ALA A 88 10.61 -20.90 33.03
C ALA A 88 9.71 -19.68 33.35
N ASP A 89 8.45 -19.99 33.64
CA ASP A 89 7.50 -19.32 34.55
C ASP A 89 6.50 -20.46 34.91
N PRO A 90 6.00 -20.64 36.16
CA PRO A 90 5.57 -19.58 37.07
C PRO A 90 6.04 -19.66 38.53
N GLY A 91 5.98 -18.51 39.22
CA GLY A 91 5.34 -18.40 40.54
C GLY A 91 6.12 -18.74 41.83
N GLU A 92 5.60 -18.15 42.92
CA GLU A 92 5.84 -18.42 44.35
C GLU A 92 7.24 -18.22 44.96
N CYS A 93 7.30 -17.30 45.94
CA CYS A 93 8.42 -17.16 46.88
C CYS A 93 8.31 -18.16 48.04
N PRO A 94 9.45 -18.54 48.65
CA PRO A 94 9.50 -18.83 50.08
C PRO A 94 10.41 -17.85 50.85
N ASP A 95 10.14 -17.71 52.15
CA ASP A 95 10.66 -16.65 53.04
C ASP A 95 11.67 -17.19 54.07
N ALA A 96 12.18 -16.29 54.94
CA ALA A 96 13.02 -16.53 56.13
C ALA A 96 14.52 -16.87 55.88
N ILE A 97 15.46 -16.66 56.82
CA ILE A 97 15.43 -16.41 58.28
C ILE A 97 16.37 -15.20 58.56
N GLY A 98 15.97 -14.09 59.23
CA GLY A 98 15.75 -13.92 60.68
C GLY A 98 16.92 -13.10 61.30
N GLY A 99 16.85 -12.47 62.48
CA GLY A 99 15.77 -12.22 63.45
C GLY A 99 16.34 -11.78 64.81
N LEU A 100 15.65 -10.92 65.58
CA LEU A 100 15.77 -10.69 67.05
C LEU A 100 14.84 -9.53 67.52
N THR A 101 14.48 -9.49 68.81
CA THR A 101 13.47 -8.60 69.45
C THR A 101 13.90 -8.27 70.90
N PRO A 102 13.10 -7.68 71.84
CA PRO A 102 11.78 -6.99 71.79
C PRO A 102 11.65 -5.67 72.63
N GLY A 103 10.47 -5.01 72.59
CA GLY A 103 9.87 -4.31 73.75
C GLY A 103 9.33 -2.86 73.58
N GLY A 104 8.19 -2.52 74.22
CA GLY A 104 7.81 -1.11 74.54
C GLY A 104 6.47 -0.55 74.01
N SER A 105 5.33 -1.00 74.55
CA SER A 105 3.94 -0.68 74.14
C SER A 105 3.37 0.76 74.37
N LEU A 106 2.64 1.29 73.36
CA LEU A 106 1.34 2.03 73.42
C LEU A 106 1.26 3.45 74.10
N PRO A 107 0.15 4.25 73.99
CA PRO A 107 -1.10 4.13 73.16
C PRO A 107 -1.62 5.42 72.41
N VAL A 108 -2.48 5.21 71.40
CA VAL A 108 -3.75 5.93 71.02
C VAL A 108 -3.85 7.47 70.93
N GLY A 109 -4.39 7.99 69.80
CA GLY A 109 -5.08 9.29 69.70
C GLY A 109 -5.29 9.82 68.27
N ALA A 110 -6.49 10.32 67.91
CA ALA A 110 -6.84 10.86 66.58
C ALA A 110 -7.83 12.06 66.69
N PRO A 111 -8.41 12.61 65.59
CA PRO A 111 -7.78 13.55 64.66
C PRO A 111 -8.53 14.90 64.56
N LEU A 112 -7.95 15.92 63.88
CA LEU A 112 -8.65 17.19 63.58
C LEU A 112 -8.32 17.77 62.19
N GLN A 113 -9.28 18.55 61.66
CA GLN A 113 -9.25 19.26 60.36
C GLN A 113 -8.87 20.76 60.50
N PRO A 114 -8.59 21.49 59.40
CA PRO A 114 -7.94 22.81 59.44
C PRO A 114 -8.88 24.02 59.57
N PRO A 115 -8.38 25.20 60.01
CA PRO A 115 -9.08 26.48 60.01
C PRO A 115 -8.86 27.30 58.71
N SER A 116 -9.58 28.44 58.58
CA SER A 116 -9.69 29.21 57.34
C SER A 116 -9.37 30.72 57.45
N ALA A 117 -8.92 31.27 56.30
CA ALA A 117 -8.80 32.65 55.80
C ALA A 117 -9.12 33.92 56.65
N THR A 118 -8.32 34.98 56.43
CA THR A 118 -8.58 36.47 56.44
C THR A 118 -7.32 37.24 56.93
N ASP A 119 -6.95 38.46 56.51
CA ASP A 119 -7.31 39.34 55.37
C ASP A 119 -6.23 40.48 55.25
N ARG A 120 -6.05 41.12 54.07
CA ARG A 120 -5.29 42.39 53.78
C ARG A 120 -3.74 42.33 53.79
N SER A 121 -2.98 43.10 52.98
CA SER A 121 -3.29 44.07 51.91
C SER A 121 -2.07 44.40 51.03
N ALA A 122 -2.36 45.06 49.87
CA ALA A 122 -1.48 45.87 49.00
C ALA A 122 -0.78 45.18 47.81
N SER A 123 -0.95 45.80 46.63
CA SER A 123 -0.34 45.49 45.33
C SER A 123 0.66 46.61 44.94
N PRO A 124 1.47 46.50 43.86
CA PRO A 124 0.95 46.54 42.49
C PRO A 124 1.43 45.41 41.56
N GLU A 125 0.72 45.32 40.44
CA GLU A 125 0.73 44.26 39.43
C GLU A 125 2.07 44.08 38.67
N ALA A 126 2.32 42.84 38.24
CA ALA A 126 3.22 42.48 37.14
C ALA A 126 2.39 41.74 36.06
N PRO A 127 2.78 41.79 34.77
CA PRO A 127 1.98 41.17 33.69
C PRO A 127 1.90 39.64 33.86
N GLY A 128 0.68 39.12 33.87
CA GLY A 128 0.42 37.71 34.19
C GLY A 128 0.72 36.72 33.07
N HIS A 129 1.21 35.53 33.44
CA HIS A 129 1.16 34.36 32.56
C HIS A 129 -0.31 33.97 32.27
N PRO A 130 -0.68 33.66 31.02
CA PRO A 130 -1.89 32.88 30.76
C PRO A 130 -1.70 31.45 31.27
N ALA A 131 -2.71 30.91 31.96
CA ALA A 131 -2.66 29.55 32.49
C ALA A 131 -2.85 28.49 31.39
N ALA A 132 -2.28 27.30 31.58
CA ALA A 132 -2.49 26.16 30.70
C ALA A 132 -3.95 25.69 30.75
N GLY A 133 -4.62 25.57 29.60
CA GLY A 133 -6.04 25.20 29.55
C GLY A 133 -6.77 25.51 28.25
N ALA A 134 -6.13 25.33 27.09
CA ALA A 134 -6.80 25.41 25.79
C ALA A 134 -6.46 24.17 24.93
N PRO A 135 -7.43 23.53 24.27
CA PRO A 135 -7.15 22.44 23.35
C PRO A 135 -6.40 22.97 22.12
N LEU A 136 -5.39 22.23 21.67
CA LEU A 136 -4.74 22.47 20.38
C LEU A 136 -5.81 22.44 19.28
N ALA A 137 -5.93 23.52 18.52
CA ALA A 137 -6.80 23.56 17.36
C ALA A 137 -6.33 22.50 16.34
N VAL A 138 -7.28 21.76 15.77
CA VAL A 138 -6.99 20.84 14.66
C VAL A 138 -6.36 21.65 13.53
N ALA A 139 -5.18 21.23 13.06
CA ALA A 139 -4.48 21.92 11.99
C ALA A 139 -5.35 21.95 10.72
N ASP A 140 -5.36 23.10 10.03
CA ASP A 140 -6.03 23.24 8.74
C ASP A 140 -5.55 22.17 7.74
N PRO A 141 -6.43 21.70 6.83
CA PRO A 141 -6.05 20.73 5.81
C PRO A 141 -4.88 21.24 4.96
N LEU A 142 -3.98 20.33 4.61
CA LEU A 142 -2.73 20.61 3.89
C LEU A 142 -2.95 21.61 2.73
N PRO A 143 -2.21 22.73 2.68
CA PRO A 143 -2.32 23.67 1.57
C PRO A 143 -1.95 22.96 0.27
N SER A 144 -2.81 23.10 -0.74
CA SER A 144 -2.63 22.45 -2.04
C SER A 144 -1.30 22.84 -2.67
N LEU A 145 -0.45 21.85 -2.96
CA LEU A 145 0.78 22.07 -3.74
C LEU A 145 0.44 22.78 -5.06
N PRO A 146 1.26 23.74 -5.51
CA PRO A 146 0.98 24.50 -6.73
C PRO A 146 0.95 23.57 -7.95
N ALA A 147 -0.06 23.74 -8.81
CA ALA A 147 -0.20 22.97 -10.04
C ALA A 147 1.02 23.16 -10.97
N PRO A 148 1.46 22.10 -11.68
CA PRO A 148 2.72 22.13 -12.41
C PRO A 148 2.75 23.17 -13.53
N ARG A 149 3.75 24.06 -13.51
CA ARG A 149 4.10 24.88 -14.67
C ARG A 149 4.72 23.98 -15.74
N VAL A 150 4.01 23.78 -16.84
CA VAL A 150 4.51 23.05 -18.01
C VAL A 150 5.73 23.79 -18.60
N LEU A 151 6.93 23.26 -18.38
CA LEU A 151 8.14 23.70 -19.08
C LEU A 151 8.23 22.97 -20.42
N ALA A 152 8.02 23.70 -21.51
CA ALA A 152 8.05 23.15 -22.86
C ALA A 152 9.49 23.04 -23.38
N GLY A 153 9.92 21.79 -23.61
CA GLY A 153 10.85 21.35 -24.65
C GLY A 153 12.18 22.11 -24.87
N ALA A 154 13.29 21.46 -24.51
CA ALA A 154 14.58 21.64 -25.17
C ALA A 154 15.21 20.27 -25.46
N SER A 155 15.51 19.97 -26.72
CA SER A 155 16.06 18.68 -27.15
C SER A 155 17.58 18.76 -27.34
N GLY A 156 18.35 17.88 -26.69
CA GLY A 156 19.80 17.76 -26.87
C GLY A 156 20.29 16.36 -26.47
N PRO A 157 21.25 15.76 -27.19
CA PRO A 157 21.58 14.35 -27.01
C PRO A 157 22.59 14.10 -25.88
N ALA A 158 22.09 13.57 -24.76
CA ALA A 158 22.87 12.77 -23.82
C ALA A 158 22.08 11.50 -23.50
N VAL A 159 22.72 10.33 -23.59
CA VAL A 159 22.03 9.03 -23.39
C VAL A 159 21.96 8.69 -21.89
N GLY A 160 21.23 9.51 -21.16
CA GLY A 160 20.63 9.15 -19.88
C GLY A 160 19.11 9.07 -20.06
N ILE A 161 18.45 8.05 -19.52
CA ILE A 161 16.99 8.00 -19.52
C ILE A 161 16.51 9.10 -18.57
N ALA A 162 16.06 10.22 -19.13
CA ALA A 162 15.52 11.34 -18.36
C ALA A 162 14.38 10.81 -17.46
N ARG A 163 14.54 10.99 -16.14
CA ARG A 163 13.54 10.60 -15.15
C ARG A 163 12.68 11.83 -14.87
N PRO A 164 11.45 11.95 -15.43
CA PRO A 164 10.60 13.13 -15.21
C PRO A 164 10.12 13.28 -13.76
N TRP A 165 10.48 12.33 -12.89
CA TRP A 165 10.20 12.27 -11.46
C TRP A 165 11.45 12.45 -10.58
N ALA A 166 12.65 12.64 -11.12
CA ALA A 166 13.82 12.90 -10.30
C ALA A 166 13.74 14.33 -9.72
N LEU A 167 13.43 14.45 -8.43
CA LEU A 167 13.59 15.71 -7.70
C LEU A 167 15.07 16.04 -7.59
N ARG A 168 15.41 17.32 -7.75
CA ARG A 168 16.73 17.84 -7.41
C ARG A 168 16.80 18.05 -5.90
N VAL A 169 17.75 17.42 -5.23
CA VAL A 169 17.88 17.45 -3.78
C VAL A 169 19.21 18.11 -3.40
N ALA A 170 19.14 19.11 -2.51
CA ALA A 170 20.33 19.64 -1.83
C ALA A 170 20.49 18.95 -0.47
N ALA A 171 21.63 18.31 -0.24
CA ALA A 171 21.97 17.71 1.04
C ALA A 171 22.85 18.67 1.86
N VAL A 172 22.59 18.76 3.17
CA VAL A 172 23.37 19.54 4.14
C VAL A 172 23.73 18.61 5.29
N GLY A 173 25.02 18.40 5.54
CA GLY A 173 25.51 17.60 6.66
C GLY A 173 26.46 18.37 7.54
N ASP A 174 26.49 18.03 8.83
CA ASP A 174 27.37 18.67 9.83
C ASP A 174 28.86 18.43 9.50
N SER A 175 29.12 17.30 8.85
CA SER A 175 30.37 16.95 8.18
C SER A 175 30.15 16.48 6.74
N GLY A 176 31.14 16.70 5.87
CA GLY A 176 31.13 16.21 4.50
C GLY A 176 31.03 14.69 4.36
N GLY A 177 31.35 13.93 5.42
CA GLY A 177 31.13 12.48 5.48
C GLY A 177 29.65 12.11 5.54
N GLN A 178 28.86 12.77 6.41
CA GLN A 178 27.40 12.60 6.45
C GLN A 178 26.76 13.13 5.15
N GLY A 179 27.26 14.25 4.62
CA GLY A 179 26.82 14.80 3.33
C GLY A 179 27.03 13.82 2.16
N ALA A 180 28.18 13.15 2.10
CA ALA A 180 28.48 12.14 1.07
C ALA A 180 27.56 10.91 1.18
N LEU A 181 27.36 10.38 2.39
CA LEU A 181 26.43 9.26 2.62
C LEU A 181 24.98 9.62 2.22
N ALA A 182 24.56 10.86 2.43
CA ALA A 182 23.28 11.34 1.95
C ALA A 182 23.21 11.45 0.42
N ALA A 183 24.25 11.98 -0.23
CA ALA A 183 24.31 12.04 -1.69
C ALA A 183 24.21 10.63 -2.31
N ASP A 184 24.99 9.67 -1.82
CA ASP A 184 24.94 8.28 -2.27
C ASP A 184 23.57 7.64 -2.04
N ALA A 185 22.96 7.83 -0.86
CA ALA A 185 21.63 7.29 -0.56
C ALA A 185 20.53 7.89 -1.45
N LEU A 186 20.59 9.18 -1.76
CA LEU A 186 19.66 9.88 -2.65
C LEU A 186 19.79 9.39 -4.09
N VAL A 187 21.02 9.34 -4.62
CA VAL A 187 21.32 8.84 -5.97
C VAL A 187 20.92 7.37 -6.12
N ALA A 188 21.17 6.53 -5.10
CA ALA A 188 20.76 5.12 -5.09
C ALA A 188 19.24 4.93 -5.17
N ARG A 189 18.42 5.90 -4.74
CA ARG A 189 16.95 5.88 -4.92
C ARG A 189 16.47 6.59 -6.18
N GLY A 190 17.39 7.19 -6.94
CA GLY A 190 17.14 7.82 -8.22
C GLY A 190 16.68 9.26 -8.15
N LEU A 191 17.03 9.96 -7.08
CA LEU A 191 16.92 11.41 -6.94
C LEU A 191 18.20 12.06 -7.47
N ASP A 192 18.10 13.26 -8.02
CA ASP A 192 19.25 13.97 -8.58
C ASP A 192 19.88 14.86 -7.50
N VAL A 193 21.20 14.86 -7.39
CA VAL A 193 21.97 15.70 -6.44
C VAL A 193 22.86 16.67 -7.25
N PRO A 194 22.27 17.70 -7.89
CA PRO A 194 23.02 18.59 -8.78
C PRO A 194 23.90 19.56 -7.99
N GLY A 195 25.06 19.93 -8.54
CA GLY A 195 25.88 21.00 -7.99
C GLY A 195 25.11 22.33 -7.96
N LEU A 196 25.29 23.09 -6.87
CA LEU A 196 24.64 24.39 -6.68
C LEU A 196 25.09 25.41 -7.75
N SER A 197 24.22 26.36 -8.10
CA SER A 197 24.60 27.52 -8.90
C SER A 197 25.63 28.37 -8.15
N ALA A 198 26.41 29.18 -8.89
CA ALA A 198 27.36 30.12 -8.29
C ALA A 198 26.67 31.11 -7.31
N GLY A 199 25.39 31.43 -7.53
CA GLY A 199 24.59 32.26 -6.62
C GLY A 199 24.28 31.55 -5.30
N ALA A 200 23.73 30.33 -5.35
CA ALA A 200 23.43 29.55 -4.15
C ALA A 200 24.70 29.14 -3.39
N ALA A 201 25.74 28.70 -4.09
CA ALA A 201 27.05 28.39 -3.49
C ALA A 201 27.66 29.61 -2.78
N SER A 202 27.56 30.82 -3.37
CA SER A 202 28.02 32.05 -2.71
C SER A 202 27.15 32.47 -1.52
N ALA A 203 25.84 32.20 -1.56
CA ALA A 203 24.94 32.49 -0.43
C ALA A 203 25.18 31.53 0.75
N VAL A 204 25.46 30.26 0.47
CA VAL A 204 25.87 29.26 1.46
C VAL A 204 27.26 29.58 2.02
N ALA A 205 28.22 29.94 1.17
CA ALA A 205 29.57 30.31 1.59
C ALA A 205 29.63 31.52 2.54
N ALA A 206 28.68 32.46 2.42
CA ALA A 206 28.57 33.60 3.32
C ALA A 206 28.08 33.24 4.75
N LEU A 207 27.65 32.00 4.97
CA LEU A 207 27.16 31.46 6.25
C LEU A 207 28.13 30.43 6.88
N LEU A 208 29.25 30.11 6.21
CA LEU A 208 30.15 29.03 6.59
C LEU A 208 31.58 29.50 6.92
N PRO A 209 32.36 28.72 7.70
CA PRO A 209 33.78 28.97 7.93
C PRO A 209 34.61 29.04 6.64
N PRO A 210 35.67 29.86 6.59
CA PRO A 210 36.58 29.91 5.45
C PRO A 210 37.18 28.55 5.11
N GLY A 211 36.90 28.04 3.91
CA GLY A 211 37.37 26.74 3.42
C GLY A 211 36.36 25.59 3.50
N ALA A 212 35.16 25.81 4.05
CA ALA A 212 34.08 24.82 4.05
C ALA A 212 33.59 24.47 2.62
N ALA A 213 33.07 23.25 2.45
CA ALA A 213 32.60 22.77 1.15
C ALA A 213 31.18 23.31 0.83
N CYS A 214 31.14 24.40 0.07
CA CYS A 214 29.91 25.12 -0.30
C CYS A 214 29.21 24.54 -1.56
N GLY A 215 29.33 23.23 -1.77
CA GLY A 215 28.79 22.52 -2.94
C GLY A 215 27.42 21.89 -2.69
N ASN A 216 27.12 20.81 -3.41
CA ASN A 216 26.08 19.85 -3.03
C ASN A 216 26.73 18.46 -3.00
N PRO A 217 26.82 17.78 -1.85
CA PRO A 217 26.36 18.20 -0.52
C PRO A 217 27.08 19.46 0.01
N VAL A 218 26.40 20.18 0.90
CA VAL A 218 26.95 21.25 1.74
C VAL A 218 27.54 20.61 3.01
N ASP A 219 28.75 21.01 3.37
CA ASP A 219 29.39 20.68 4.65
C ASP A 219 29.31 21.89 5.59
N LEU A 220 28.70 21.73 6.77
CA LEU A 220 28.65 22.79 7.78
C LEU A 220 30.01 23.04 8.44
N ALA A 221 30.91 22.05 8.46
CA ALA A 221 32.28 22.18 8.96
C ALA A 221 32.41 22.86 10.34
N GLY A 222 31.52 22.51 11.29
CA GLY A 222 31.48 23.11 12.64
C GLY A 222 30.54 24.33 12.79
N ALA A 223 29.87 24.77 11.72
CA ALA A 223 28.98 25.94 11.76
C ALA A 223 27.67 25.69 12.53
N GLY A 224 27.15 24.45 12.53
CA GLY A 224 25.94 24.09 13.26
C GLY A 224 26.18 24.09 14.78
N GLU A 225 27.30 23.49 15.19
CA GLU A 225 27.81 23.47 16.56
C GLU A 225 27.96 24.88 17.15
N ALA A 226 28.50 25.81 16.35
CA ALA A 226 28.81 27.17 16.76
C ALA A 226 27.58 28.09 16.81
N ASP A 227 26.63 27.93 15.89
CA ASP A 227 25.30 28.55 15.93
C ASP A 227 24.29 27.69 15.17
N LEU A 228 23.37 27.06 15.91
CA LEU A 228 22.28 26.23 15.38
C LEU A 228 21.42 26.99 14.34
N GLY A 229 21.37 28.33 14.40
CA GLY A 229 20.73 29.15 13.38
C GLY A 229 21.30 28.96 11.96
N ASN A 230 22.52 28.41 11.80
CA ASN A 230 23.06 28.08 10.48
C ASN A 230 22.25 27.00 9.76
N TYR A 231 21.65 26.03 10.46
CA TYR A 231 20.76 25.04 9.84
C TYR A 231 19.58 25.75 9.14
N ALA A 232 18.87 26.61 9.86
CA ALA A 232 17.73 27.37 9.32
C ALA A 232 18.15 28.31 8.18
N ARG A 233 19.26 29.05 8.34
CA ARG A 233 19.74 30.01 7.33
C ARG A 233 20.19 29.32 6.03
N ILE A 234 20.92 28.21 6.12
CA ILE A 234 21.41 27.46 4.95
C ILE A 234 20.26 26.70 4.28
N ALA A 235 19.40 26.03 5.06
CA ALA A 235 18.19 25.40 4.50
C ALA A 235 17.31 26.43 3.78
N ARG A 236 17.09 27.62 4.37
CA ARG A 236 16.33 28.71 3.71
C ARG A 236 17.01 29.18 2.42
N ALA A 237 18.33 29.35 2.40
CA ALA A 237 19.05 29.72 1.17
C ALA A 237 18.82 28.71 0.03
N LEU A 238 18.87 27.40 0.33
CA LEU A 238 18.65 26.32 -0.64
C LEU A 238 17.17 26.20 -1.05
N LEU A 239 16.25 26.23 -0.08
CA LEU A 239 14.80 26.16 -0.29
C LEU A 239 14.29 27.30 -1.19
N PHE A 240 14.85 28.51 -1.08
CA PHE A 240 14.45 29.63 -1.93
C PHE A 240 15.31 29.76 -3.21
N GLY A 241 16.55 29.27 -3.23
CA GLY A 241 17.52 29.52 -4.31
C GLY A 241 17.19 29.02 -5.72
N GLY A 242 16.32 28.00 -5.85
CA GLY A 242 15.84 27.49 -7.14
C GLY A 242 16.59 26.27 -7.69
N ASP A 243 17.79 25.99 -7.19
CA ASP A 243 18.64 24.88 -7.63
C ASP A 243 18.15 23.49 -7.19
N ALA A 244 17.38 23.42 -6.10
CA ALA A 244 16.82 22.19 -5.55
C ALA A 244 15.30 22.29 -5.32
N ASP A 245 14.62 21.17 -5.54
CA ASP A 245 13.18 20.96 -5.31
C ASP A 245 12.89 20.44 -3.89
N ALA A 246 13.90 19.83 -3.26
CA ALA A 246 13.89 19.39 -1.86
C ALA A 246 15.24 19.66 -1.16
N VAL A 247 15.22 19.81 0.16
CA VAL A 247 16.42 19.88 1.02
C VAL A 247 16.40 18.72 2.02
N VAL A 248 17.57 18.11 2.23
CA VAL A 248 17.82 17.10 3.26
C VAL A 248 18.86 17.62 4.24
N LEU A 249 18.50 17.73 5.52
CA LEU A 249 19.48 17.83 6.59
C LEU A 249 19.91 16.41 7.00
N THR A 250 21.17 16.20 7.35
CA THR A 250 21.68 14.88 7.75
C THR A 250 22.76 14.93 8.83
N GLY A 251 22.40 14.56 10.07
CA GLY A 251 23.40 14.35 11.11
C GLY A 251 22.90 14.49 12.55
N TYR A 252 23.43 15.48 13.27
CA TYR A 252 23.31 15.63 14.71
C TYR A 252 22.22 16.65 15.14
N PHE A 253 21.66 17.40 14.20
CA PHE A 253 20.51 18.28 14.48
C PHE A 253 19.34 17.50 15.09
N GLY A 254 18.89 17.94 16.27
CA GLY A 254 17.94 17.24 17.12
C GLY A 254 18.57 16.61 18.37
N ASP A 255 19.91 16.48 18.46
CA ASP A 255 20.62 15.91 19.62
C ASP A 255 21.50 16.92 20.39
N TYR A 256 21.61 18.18 19.95
CA TYR A 256 22.49 19.14 20.64
C TYR A 256 22.01 19.42 22.08
N ALA A 257 20.70 19.40 22.32
CA ALA A 257 20.11 19.42 23.66
C ALA A 257 20.56 18.27 24.57
N THR A 258 20.90 17.09 24.01
CA THR A 258 21.37 15.92 24.78
C THR A 258 22.78 16.13 25.31
N ALA A 259 23.67 16.72 24.49
CA ALA A 259 25.02 17.08 24.90
C ALA A 259 25.06 18.36 25.76
N ASN A 260 24.15 19.30 25.51
CA ASN A 260 24.07 20.59 26.18
C ASN A 260 22.61 21.04 26.38
N PRO A 261 21.98 20.73 27.53
CA PRO A 261 20.58 21.07 27.77
C PRO A 261 20.23 22.56 27.68
N ALA A 262 21.21 23.47 27.78
CA ALA A 262 20.99 24.90 27.59
C ALA A 262 20.71 25.30 26.13
N GLN A 263 20.89 24.39 25.17
CA GLN A 263 20.53 24.60 23.75
C GLN A 263 19.11 24.13 23.41
N ALA A 264 18.39 23.45 24.30
CA ALA A 264 17.09 22.83 24.01
C ALA A 264 16.04 23.79 23.43
N ASP A 265 15.86 24.96 24.05
CA ASP A 265 14.92 25.98 23.55
C ASP A 265 15.34 26.48 22.17
N ARG A 266 16.64 26.78 21.96
CA ARG A 266 17.16 27.29 20.69
C ARG A 266 17.10 26.24 19.57
N GLU A 267 17.26 24.96 19.89
CA GLU A 267 17.11 23.87 18.93
C GLU A 267 15.64 23.72 18.48
N CYS A 268 14.68 23.94 19.39
CA CYS A 268 13.24 24.00 19.08
C CYS A 268 12.85 25.26 18.27
N GLU A 269 13.46 26.41 18.56
CA GLU A 269 13.33 27.61 17.72
C GLU A 269 13.82 27.34 16.29
N VAL A 270 15.02 26.75 16.13
CA VAL A 270 15.59 26.42 14.81
C VAL A 270 14.75 25.38 14.08
N ALA A 271 14.20 24.37 14.78
CA ALA A 271 13.24 23.43 14.21
C ALA A 271 11.98 24.14 13.67
N SER A 272 11.51 25.19 14.36
CA SER A 272 10.40 26.03 13.91
C SER A 272 10.80 26.87 12.69
N GLU A 273 11.95 27.55 12.72
CA GLU A 273 12.50 28.34 11.60
C GLU A 273 12.63 27.49 10.32
N LEU A 274 13.14 26.26 10.46
CA LEU A 274 13.27 25.27 9.39
C LEU A 274 11.91 24.91 8.76
N ALA A 275 10.93 24.55 9.59
CA ALA A 275 9.60 24.18 9.13
C ALA A 275 8.87 25.36 8.46
N TYR A 276 9.03 26.58 8.99
CA TYR A 276 8.50 27.78 8.35
C TYR A 276 9.16 28.07 7.00
N ALA A 277 10.48 27.91 6.86
CA ALA A 277 11.16 28.07 5.57
C ALA A 277 10.68 27.05 4.52
N ALA A 278 10.43 25.80 4.92
CA ALA A 278 9.87 24.77 4.04
C ALA A 278 8.44 25.16 3.57
N ARG A 279 7.56 25.49 4.52
CA ARG A 279 6.17 25.89 4.26
C ARG A 279 6.06 27.17 3.41
N GLU A 280 6.92 28.15 3.62
CA GLU A 280 6.93 29.43 2.89
C GLU A 280 7.49 29.29 1.47
N SER A 281 8.51 28.45 1.26
CA SER A 281 9.06 28.16 -0.08
C SER A 281 8.18 27.24 -0.92
N GLY A 282 7.28 26.47 -0.29
CA GLY A 282 6.48 25.44 -0.93
C GLY A 282 7.29 24.22 -1.39
N ARG A 283 8.51 24.04 -0.86
CA ARG A 283 9.43 22.94 -1.20
C ARG A 283 9.59 21.97 -0.03
N LEU A 284 10.01 20.75 -0.35
CA LEU A 284 10.15 19.69 0.65
C LEU A 284 11.41 19.92 1.50
N LEU A 285 11.26 19.80 2.81
CA LEU A 285 12.36 19.64 3.75
C LEU A 285 12.20 18.27 4.42
N VAL A 286 13.30 17.53 4.54
CA VAL A 286 13.36 16.27 5.30
C VAL A 286 14.59 16.31 6.20
N VAL A 287 14.47 15.80 7.42
CA VAL A 287 15.57 15.72 8.38
C VAL A 287 15.93 14.26 8.62
N HIS A 288 17.17 13.90 8.29
CA HIS A 288 17.84 12.72 8.81
C HIS A 288 18.62 13.13 10.08
N THR A 289 18.42 12.40 11.16
CA THR A 289 19.03 12.69 12.47
C THR A 289 19.47 11.40 13.16
N MET A 290 20.51 11.48 13.97
CA MET A 290 20.98 10.39 14.82
C MET A 290 20.24 10.29 16.16
N ALA A 291 19.39 11.28 16.49
CA ALA A 291 18.57 11.29 17.71
C ALA A 291 17.19 10.65 17.52
N CYS A 292 16.65 10.12 18.62
CA CYS A 292 15.26 9.70 18.74
C CYS A 292 14.48 10.61 19.72
N ASP A 293 13.27 10.97 19.32
CA ASP A 293 12.20 11.54 20.16
C ASP A 293 12.55 12.71 21.10
N THR A 294 13.43 13.62 20.66
CA THR A 294 13.73 14.87 21.37
C THR A 294 12.70 15.98 21.05
N PRO A 295 12.61 17.04 21.89
CA PRO A 295 11.64 18.12 21.69
C PRO A 295 11.74 18.83 20.32
N ALA A 296 12.95 19.04 19.81
CA ALA A 296 13.15 19.67 18.50
C ALA A 296 12.60 18.80 17.35
N LEU A 297 12.75 17.48 17.45
CA LEU A 297 12.18 16.53 16.48
C LEU A 297 10.64 16.46 16.60
N ALA A 298 10.09 16.62 17.80
CA ALA A 298 8.65 16.76 18.00
C ALA A 298 8.10 18.05 17.35
N VAL A 299 8.82 19.18 17.43
CA VAL A 299 8.48 20.43 16.73
C VAL A 299 8.48 20.25 15.21
N LEU A 300 9.53 19.63 14.64
CA LEU A 300 9.58 19.31 13.21
C LEU A 300 8.36 18.49 12.75
N ARG A 301 8.07 17.39 13.48
CA ARG A 301 6.94 16.50 13.18
C ARG A 301 5.59 17.21 13.32
N ALA A 302 5.42 18.05 14.34
CA ALA A 302 4.20 18.86 14.55
C ALA A 302 3.95 19.89 13.43
N HIS A 303 5.00 20.38 12.78
CA HIS A 303 4.92 21.23 11.58
C HIS A 303 5.04 20.45 10.26
N ALA A 304 4.80 19.13 10.29
CA ALA A 304 4.79 18.23 9.14
C ALA A 304 6.12 18.15 8.35
N VAL A 305 7.26 18.44 8.97
CA VAL A 305 8.59 18.12 8.42
C VAL A 305 8.92 16.66 8.78
N PRO A 306 9.12 15.75 7.79
CA PRO A 306 9.46 14.36 8.07
C PRO A 306 10.84 14.22 8.71
N VAL A 307 10.92 13.40 9.75
CA VAL A 307 12.14 13.07 10.51
C VAL A 307 12.42 11.57 10.41
N TYR A 308 13.66 11.19 10.10
CA TYR A 308 14.08 9.79 9.99
C TYR A 308 15.42 9.52 10.69
N GLU A 309 15.54 8.35 11.33
CA GLU A 309 16.76 7.87 12.01
C GLU A 309 17.79 7.24 11.06
N ARG A 310 17.44 7.08 9.77
CA ARG A 310 18.34 6.53 8.74
C ARG A 310 18.18 7.26 7.42
N ILE A 311 19.31 7.60 6.80
CA ILE A 311 19.36 8.40 5.58
C ILE A 311 18.70 7.69 4.38
N GLU A 312 18.75 6.36 4.35
CA GLU A 312 18.06 5.56 3.33
C GLU A 312 16.54 5.61 3.51
N GLN A 313 16.01 5.83 4.72
CA GLN A 313 14.57 6.05 4.92
C GLN A 313 14.15 7.43 4.42
N ALA A 314 14.93 8.47 4.70
CA ALA A 314 14.72 9.81 4.12
C ALA A 314 14.75 9.79 2.58
N ALA A 315 15.74 9.14 1.99
CA ALA A 315 15.82 8.94 0.53
C ALA A 315 14.69 8.07 -0.03
N THR A 316 14.20 7.07 0.73
CA THR A 316 13.00 6.29 0.36
C THR A 316 11.77 7.19 0.30
N ALA A 317 11.56 8.01 1.33
CA ALA A 317 10.40 8.88 1.45
C ALA A 317 10.37 9.95 0.36
N LEU A 318 11.49 10.61 0.08
CA LEU A 318 11.59 11.59 -1.01
C LEU A 318 11.37 10.94 -2.39
N ALA A 319 11.94 9.77 -2.66
CA ALA A 319 11.70 9.05 -3.91
C ALA A 319 10.24 8.57 -4.05
N GLY A 320 9.58 8.24 -2.93
CA GLY A 320 8.14 7.95 -2.88
C GLY A 320 7.29 9.18 -3.18
N ALA A 321 7.54 10.30 -2.49
CA ALA A 321 6.84 11.56 -2.68
C ALA A 321 7.00 12.09 -4.12
N ALA A 322 8.20 12.01 -4.69
CA ALA A 322 8.49 12.38 -6.07
C ALA A 322 7.64 11.59 -7.09
N ARG A 323 7.56 10.27 -6.90
CA ARG A 323 6.71 9.38 -7.71
C ARG A 323 5.23 9.71 -7.53
N LEU A 324 4.76 9.90 -6.30
CA LEU A 324 3.35 10.26 -6.04
C LEU A 324 2.97 11.61 -6.65
N HIS A 325 3.85 12.61 -6.61
CA HIS A 325 3.58 13.93 -7.20
C HIS A 325 3.53 13.90 -8.74
N THR A 326 4.33 13.04 -9.38
CA THR A 326 4.32 12.87 -10.84
C THR A 326 3.31 11.84 -11.34
N THR A 327 2.86 10.93 -10.48
CA THR A 327 1.78 10.00 -10.79
C THR A 327 0.46 10.76 -10.75
N VAL A 328 -0.05 11.12 -11.93
CA VAL A 328 -1.47 11.40 -12.08
C VAL A 328 -2.22 10.10 -11.80
N VAL A 329 -2.58 9.89 -10.54
CA VAL A 329 -3.59 8.90 -10.17
C VAL A 329 -4.88 9.37 -10.83
N ALA A 330 -5.19 8.78 -11.99
CA ALA A 330 -6.45 9.00 -12.64
C ALA A 330 -7.53 8.53 -11.67
N ALA A 331 -8.23 9.48 -11.03
CA ALA A 331 -9.33 9.19 -10.13
C ALA A 331 -10.29 8.27 -10.90
N PRO A 332 -10.47 7.00 -10.46
CA PRO A 332 -11.14 6.01 -11.28
C PRO A 332 -12.54 6.51 -11.60
N ALA A 333 -12.88 6.48 -12.89
CA ALA A 333 -14.02 7.21 -13.43
C ALA A 333 -15.26 6.95 -12.58
N ALA A 334 -15.76 8.01 -11.93
CA ALA A 334 -16.79 7.93 -10.90
C ALA A 334 -18.10 7.37 -11.49
N SER A 335 -18.20 6.04 -11.48
CA SER A 335 -19.44 5.35 -11.83
C SER A 335 -20.47 5.74 -10.76
N PRO A 336 -21.76 5.89 -11.10
CA PRO A 336 -22.77 6.31 -10.13
C PRO A 336 -22.66 5.48 -8.85
N ARG A 337 -22.48 6.18 -7.71
CA ARG A 337 -22.31 5.59 -6.37
C ARG A 337 -23.44 4.59 -6.15
N GLN A 338 -23.13 3.31 -5.85
CA GLN A 338 -24.15 2.28 -5.60
C GLN A 338 -24.72 2.40 -4.17
N ALA A 339 -25.16 3.61 -3.84
CA ALA A 339 -25.52 4.08 -2.52
C ALA A 339 -26.93 3.63 -2.10
N SER A 340 -27.08 2.35 -1.81
CA SER A 340 -28.20 1.84 -1.00
C SER A 340 -27.92 0.55 -0.23
N TYR A 341 -26.75 -0.08 -0.39
CA TYR A 341 -26.38 -1.28 0.37
C TYR A 341 -25.94 -0.90 1.79
N SER A 342 -26.79 -1.21 2.77
CA SER A 342 -26.50 -1.07 4.19
C SER A 342 -25.79 -2.33 4.69
N VAL A 343 -24.66 -2.17 5.39
CA VAL A 343 -23.99 -3.25 6.12
C VAL A 343 -24.22 -3.00 7.62
N PRO A 344 -25.29 -3.55 8.21
CA PRO A 344 -25.67 -3.27 9.60
C PRO A 344 -24.82 -4.01 10.65
N ASP A 345 -24.12 -5.07 10.25
CA ASP A 345 -23.49 -6.05 11.14
C ASP A 345 -22.09 -6.51 10.71
N GLY A 346 -21.68 -6.26 9.46
CA GLY A 346 -20.43 -6.79 8.90
C GLY A 346 -20.46 -8.28 8.53
N GLY A 347 -21.63 -8.92 8.66
CA GLY A 347 -21.81 -10.35 8.45
C GLY A 347 -21.69 -10.77 6.98
N TYR A 348 -21.33 -12.04 6.74
CA TYR A 348 -21.13 -12.58 5.39
C TYR A 348 -22.33 -12.35 4.47
N GLU A 349 -23.57 -12.46 4.95
CA GLU A 349 -24.79 -12.23 4.16
C GLU A 349 -24.85 -10.79 3.59
N THR A 350 -24.65 -9.77 4.44
CA THR A 350 -24.76 -8.35 4.05
C THR A 350 -23.54 -7.86 3.27
N VAL A 351 -22.34 -8.34 3.64
CA VAL A 351 -21.08 -8.01 2.96
C VAL A 351 -20.99 -8.68 1.58
N ARG A 352 -21.51 -9.90 1.43
CA ARG A 352 -21.65 -10.59 0.14
C ARG A 352 -22.58 -9.83 -0.80
N GLU A 353 -23.75 -9.40 -0.33
CA GLU A 353 -24.69 -8.60 -1.14
C GLU A 353 -24.06 -7.27 -1.58
N LEU A 354 -23.37 -6.58 -0.66
CA LEU A 354 -22.59 -5.38 -0.99
C LEU A 354 -21.59 -5.68 -2.11
N LEU A 355 -20.69 -6.65 -1.92
CA LEU A 355 -19.62 -6.94 -2.88
C LEU A 355 -20.13 -7.48 -4.23
N ALA A 356 -21.23 -8.25 -4.23
CA ALA A 356 -21.89 -8.69 -5.44
C ALA A 356 -22.45 -7.51 -6.26
N SER A 357 -22.93 -6.46 -5.60
CA SER A 357 -23.35 -5.23 -6.31
C SER A 357 -22.20 -4.52 -7.01
N TYR A 358 -20.98 -4.58 -6.45
CA TYR A 358 -19.74 -4.07 -7.07
C TYR A 358 -19.16 -5.03 -8.13
N GLY A 359 -19.83 -6.16 -8.42
CA GLY A 359 -19.49 -7.09 -9.49
C GLY A 359 -18.71 -8.33 -9.09
N LEU A 360 -18.54 -8.63 -7.80
CA LEU A 360 -17.93 -9.91 -7.39
C LEU A 360 -18.88 -11.07 -7.64
N THR A 361 -18.34 -12.16 -8.21
CA THR A 361 -19.06 -13.43 -8.37
C THR A 361 -18.88 -14.29 -7.12
N PHE A 362 -19.97 -14.81 -6.58
CA PHE A 362 -20.01 -15.77 -5.46
C PHE A 362 -20.74 -17.06 -5.88
N PRO A 363 -20.50 -18.23 -5.26
CA PRO A 363 -21.29 -19.43 -5.48
C PRO A 363 -22.77 -19.19 -5.16
N ALA A 364 -23.68 -19.91 -5.82
CA ALA A 364 -25.10 -19.91 -5.43
C ALA A 364 -25.24 -20.34 -3.95
N ALA A 365 -26.09 -19.64 -3.20
CA ALA A 365 -26.17 -19.75 -1.75
C ALA A 365 -27.62 -19.64 -1.26
N GLU A 366 -27.99 -20.47 -0.28
CA GLU A 366 -29.27 -20.40 0.42
C GLU A 366 -29.05 -20.40 1.94
N PHE A 367 -29.66 -19.43 2.64
CA PHE A 367 -29.53 -19.28 4.08
C PHE A 367 -30.65 -20.02 4.82
N VAL A 368 -30.28 -20.89 5.77
CA VAL A 368 -31.16 -21.89 6.38
C VAL A 368 -31.00 -21.94 7.90
N ALA A 369 -32.09 -22.24 8.61
CA ALA A 369 -32.15 -22.38 10.07
C ALA A 369 -32.36 -23.83 10.54
N THR A 370 -32.79 -24.75 9.66
CA THR A 370 -32.99 -26.17 9.98
C THR A 370 -32.30 -27.12 8.99
N ALA A 371 -32.14 -28.39 9.39
CA ALA A 371 -31.55 -29.42 8.54
C ALA A 371 -32.44 -29.78 7.33
N ASP A 372 -33.76 -29.65 7.46
CA ASP A 372 -34.71 -29.91 6.36
C ASP A 372 -34.69 -28.77 5.34
N GLU A 373 -34.61 -27.51 5.77
CA GLU A 373 -34.35 -26.37 4.88
C GLU A 373 -33.00 -26.54 4.13
N ALA A 374 -31.97 -27.03 4.81
CA ALA A 374 -30.66 -27.30 4.19
C ALA A 374 -30.75 -28.36 3.08
N VAL A 375 -31.59 -29.39 3.29
CA VAL A 375 -31.85 -30.44 2.30
C VAL A 375 -32.69 -29.93 1.13
N GLU A 376 -33.69 -29.10 1.38
CA GLU A 376 -34.44 -28.41 0.32
C GLU A 376 -33.54 -27.50 -0.54
N ALA A 377 -32.63 -26.76 0.08
CA ALA A 377 -31.61 -25.98 -0.62
C ALA A 377 -30.65 -26.86 -1.44
N ALA A 378 -30.30 -28.04 -0.92
CA ALA A 378 -29.47 -29.01 -1.62
C ALA A 378 -30.15 -29.57 -2.88
N TYR A 379 -31.46 -29.83 -2.85
CA TYR A 379 -32.23 -30.26 -4.02
C TYR A 379 -32.30 -29.19 -5.13
N ARG A 380 -32.19 -27.89 -4.78
CA ARG A 380 -32.11 -26.78 -5.75
C ARG A 380 -30.69 -26.52 -6.27
N THR A 381 -29.70 -26.61 -5.38
CA THR A 381 -28.31 -26.24 -5.66
C THR A 381 -27.51 -27.37 -6.33
N GLY A 382 -27.79 -28.63 -5.96
CA GLY A 382 -27.06 -29.81 -6.43
C GLY A 382 -25.76 -30.08 -5.66
N TYR A 383 -25.40 -31.35 -5.55
CA TYR A 383 -24.18 -31.82 -4.88
C TYR A 383 -22.96 -31.82 -5.83
N PRO A 384 -21.72 -31.63 -5.32
CA PRO A 384 -21.35 -31.47 -3.92
C PRO A 384 -21.52 -30.05 -3.37
N LEU A 385 -21.70 -29.94 -2.05
CA LEU A 385 -22.02 -28.71 -1.33
C LEU A 385 -20.98 -28.35 -0.27
N ALA A 386 -20.95 -27.07 0.08
CA ALA A 386 -20.44 -26.55 1.34
C ALA A 386 -21.60 -26.16 2.27
N LEU A 387 -21.40 -26.34 3.57
CA LEU A 387 -22.26 -25.85 4.65
C LEU A 387 -21.40 -25.00 5.59
N LYS A 388 -21.81 -23.76 5.88
CA LYS A 388 -21.08 -22.85 6.79
C LYS A 388 -22.00 -22.34 7.89
N ALA A 389 -21.49 -22.20 9.11
CA ALA A 389 -22.20 -21.59 10.23
C ALA A 389 -22.17 -20.05 10.13
N MET A 390 -23.26 -19.39 10.56
CA MET A 390 -23.41 -17.92 10.48
C MET A 390 -23.44 -17.29 11.87
N GLY A 391 -22.93 -16.04 11.98
CA GLY A 391 -23.01 -15.23 13.20
C GLY A 391 -21.90 -15.49 14.23
N LEU A 392 -20.82 -16.19 13.86
CA LEU A 392 -19.67 -16.47 14.72
C LEU A 392 -18.62 -15.37 14.56
N ALA A 393 -18.62 -14.40 15.49
CA ALA A 393 -17.75 -13.20 15.42
C ALA A 393 -16.24 -13.50 15.54
N HIS A 394 -15.89 -14.69 16.04
CA HIS A 394 -14.52 -15.19 16.06
C HIS A 394 -14.54 -16.64 15.52
N LYS A 395 -14.09 -16.81 14.27
CA LYS A 395 -14.02 -18.11 13.58
C LYS A 395 -12.94 -18.98 14.22
N THR A 396 -13.29 -19.79 15.21
CA THR A 396 -12.44 -20.93 15.59
C THR A 396 -12.59 -22.01 14.54
N GLU A 397 -11.55 -22.22 13.72
CA GLU A 397 -11.56 -23.09 12.52
C GLU A 397 -12.15 -24.50 12.72
N VAL A 398 -12.17 -24.99 13.96
CA VAL A 398 -12.62 -26.33 14.35
C VAL A 398 -14.16 -26.43 14.41
N GLY A 399 -14.79 -26.45 13.23
CA GLY A 399 -16.17 -26.93 13.07
C GLY A 399 -17.15 -25.97 12.40
N ASP A 400 -16.73 -24.73 12.10
CA ASP A 400 -17.59 -23.69 11.54
C ASP A 400 -17.97 -23.93 10.06
N VAL A 401 -17.26 -24.83 9.37
CA VAL A 401 -17.44 -25.16 7.95
C VAL A 401 -17.38 -26.67 7.71
N ALA A 402 -18.22 -27.17 6.80
CA ALA A 402 -18.13 -28.51 6.23
C ALA A 402 -18.14 -28.44 4.70
N LEU A 403 -17.10 -28.96 4.06
CA LEU A 403 -16.89 -28.93 2.60
C LEU A 403 -17.10 -30.31 1.97
N GLY A 404 -17.35 -30.34 0.65
CA GLY A 404 -17.39 -31.58 -0.13
C GLY A 404 -18.53 -32.53 0.23
N ILE A 405 -19.63 -32.02 0.79
CA ILE A 405 -20.80 -32.81 1.16
C ILE A 405 -21.42 -33.37 -0.12
N ALA A 406 -21.49 -34.70 -0.26
CA ALA A 406 -21.88 -35.37 -1.51
C ALA A 406 -23.34 -35.84 -1.58
N GLU A 407 -24.05 -35.90 -0.46
CA GLU A 407 -25.40 -36.49 -0.35
C GLU A 407 -26.18 -35.98 0.88
N GLU A 408 -27.49 -36.25 0.93
CA GLU A 408 -28.40 -35.83 2.02
C GLU A 408 -27.98 -36.37 3.39
N GLY A 409 -27.56 -37.65 3.48
CA GLY A 409 -27.11 -38.24 4.74
C GLY A 409 -25.89 -37.51 5.33
N GLY A 410 -24.91 -37.20 4.47
CA GLY A 410 -23.76 -36.38 4.82
C GLY A 410 -24.13 -34.95 5.24
N LEU A 411 -25.11 -34.33 4.57
CA LEU A 411 -25.57 -32.97 4.90
C LEU A 411 -26.24 -32.91 6.27
N ARG A 412 -27.17 -33.84 6.56
CA ARG A 412 -27.84 -33.93 7.86
C ARG A 412 -26.85 -34.20 9.00
N ALA A 413 -25.87 -35.10 8.77
CA ALA A 413 -24.82 -35.39 9.73
C ALA A 413 -23.87 -34.20 9.96
N ALA A 414 -23.53 -33.45 8.92
CA ALA A 414 -22.74 -32.22 9.02
C ALA A 414 -23.50 -31.15 9.82
N PHE A 415 -24.76 -30.88 9.48
CA PHE A 415 -25.59 -29.88 10.16
C PHE A 415 -25.75 -30.19 11.66
N ALA A 416 -26.04 -31.45 12.02
CA ALA A 416 -26.15 -31.86 13.42
C ALA A 416 -24.84 -31.69 14.20
N ARG A 417 -23.70 -32.08 13.61
CA ARG A 417 -22.36 -31.89 14.20
C ARG A 417 -22.03 -30.42 14.40
N MET A 418 -22.18 -29.60 13.35
CA MET A 418 -21.87 -28.17 13.38
C MET A 418 -22.73 -27.43 14.40
N ARG A 419 -24.03 -27.73 14.48
CA ARG A 419 -24.93 -27.12 15.47
C ARG A 419 -24.61 -27.53 16.90
N SER A 420 -24.14 -28.76 17.13
CA SER A 420 -23.68 -29.20 18.44
C SER A 420 -22.33 -28.63 18.85
N ALA A 421 -21.48 -28.21 17.91
CA ALA A 421 -20.16 -27.63 18.17
C ALA A 421 -20.21 -26.10 18.33
N THR A 422 -20.92 -25.41 17.44
CA THR A 422 -20.92 -23.94 17.33
C THR A 422 -22.09 -23.26 18.03
N GLY A 423 -23.20 -23.97 18.25
CA GLY A 423 -24.46 -23.39 18.68
C GLY A 423 -25.14 -22.46 17.65
N ALA A 424 -24.60 -22.33 16.43
CA ALA A 424 -25.07 -21.34 15.45
C ALA A 424 -26.55 -21.55 15.06
N ALA A 425 -27.28 -20.42 14.96
CA ALA A 425 -28.72 -20.41 14.72
C ALA A 425 -29.09 -20.43 13.22
N ARG A 426 -28.22 -19.90 12.36
CA ARG A 426 -28.35 -19.92 10.89
C ARG A 426 -27.09 -20.51 10.26
N TYR A 427 -27.26 -21.03 9.06
CA TYR A 427 -26.24 -21.62 8.21
C TYR A 427 -26.44 -21.11 6.78
N VAL A 428 -25.43 -21.29 5.94
CA VAL A 428 -25.56 -21.12 4.49
C VAL A 428 -25.14 -22.41 3.78
N VAL A 429 -25.97 -22.85 2.85
CA VAL A 429 -25.70 -23.96 1.92
C VAL A 429 -25.22 -23.36 0.61
N GLU A 430 -24.08 -23.81 0.10
CA GLU A 430 -23.48 -23.27 -1.13
C GLU A 430 -22.99 -24.38 -2.07
N ALA A 431 -23.02 -24.11 -3.38
CA ALA A 431 -22.39 -24.98 -4.38
C ALA A 431 -20.86 -25.05 -4.16
N MET A 432 -20.29 -26.26 -4.16
CA MET A 432 -18.85 -26.43 -3.95
C MET A 432 -18.05 -25.97 -5.17
N ALA A 433 -17.47 -24.76 -5.09
CA ALA A 433 -16.67 -24.18 -6.16
C ALA A 433 -15.21 -24.72 -6.13
N SER A 434 -14.94 -25.76 -6.92
CA SER A 434 -13.60 -26.34 -7.10
C SER A 434 -13.12 -26.32 -8.57
N PRO A 435 -13.01 -25.15 -9.22
CA PRO A 435 -12.53 -25.07 -10.60
C PRO A 435 -11.06 -25.55 -10.74
N PRO A 436 -10.69 -26.22 -11.84
CA PRO A 436 -9.33 -26.70 -12.04
C PRO A 436 -8.34 -25.54 -12.21
N TYR A 437 -7.14 -25.70 -11.67
CA TYR A 437 -6.08 -24.69 -11.66
C TYR A 437 -6.48 -23.37 -10.97
N ALA A 438 -7.36 -23.44 -9.97
CA ALA A 438 -7.60 -22.33 -9.06
C ALA A 438 -6.37 -22.02 -8.18
N VAL A 439 -6.16 -20.74 -7.93
CA VAL A 439 -5.24 -20.19 -6.92
C VAL A 439 -6.09 -19.40 -5.94
N GLU A 440 -5.91 -19.65 -4.64
CA GLU A 440 -6.52 -18.83 -3.59
C GLU A 440 -5.75 -17.53 -3.41
N LEU A 441 -6.48 -16.42 -3.33
CA LEU A 441 -5.99 -15.11 -2.93
C LEU A 441 -6.77 -14.60 -1.72
N ILE A 442 -6.13 -13.73 -0.95
CA ILE A 442 -6.78 -12.83 0.00
C ILE A 442 -6.83 -11.47 -0.67
N VAL A 443 -8.01 -10.82 -0.70
CA VAL A 443 -8.14 -9.41 -1.14
C VAL A 443 -8.97 -8.64 -0.13
N GLY A 444 -8.59 -7.40 0.16
CA GLY A 444 -9.29 -6.60 1.15
C GLY A 444 -8.98 -5.11 1.13
N VAL A 445 -9.64 -4.37 2.01
CA VAL A 445 -9.35 -2.98 2.37
C VAL A 445 -9.28 -2.88 3.88
N ARG A 446 -8.25 -2.20 4.37
CA ARG A 446 -8.12 -1.80 5.77
C ARG A 446 -8.00 -0.28 5.83
N ARG A 447 -8.71 0.39 6.74
CA ARG A 447 -8.76 1.85 6.79
C ARG A 447 -7.75 2.42 7.78
N ASP A 448 -6.57 2.75 7.27
CA ASP A 448 -5.45 3.32 8.00
C ASP A 448 -5.73 4.77 8.49
N PRO A 449 -5.27 5.17 9.69
CA PRO A 449 -5.52 6.52 10.23
C PRO A 449 -4.87 7.68 9.44
N ALA A 450 -3.72 7.45 8.81
CA ALA A 450 -2.97 8.46 8.07
C ALA A 450 -3.21 8.40 6.55
N PHE A 451 -3.39 7.19 6.01
CA PHE A 451 -3.50 6.93 4.57
C PHE A 451 -4.94 6.70 4.08
N GLY A 452 -5.91 6.51 4.98
CA GLY A 452 -7.29 6.21 4.60
C GLY A 452 -7.46 4.77 4.12
N PRO A 453 -8.32 4.47 3.13
CA PRO A 453 -8.55 3.09 2.69
C PRO A 453 -7.31 2.55 1.96
N VAL A 454 -6.67 1.53 2.52
CA VAL A 454 -5.53 0.82 1.93
C VAL A 454 -6.02 -0.54 1.43
N ALA A 455 -5.92 -0.76 0.13
CA ALA A 455 -6.18 -2.06 -0.49
C ALA A 455 -5.01 -3.02 -0.22
N VAL A 456 -5.35 -4.27 0.07
CA VAL A 456 -4.43 -5.38 0.34
C VAL A 456 -4.74 -6.52 -0.62
N VAL A 457 -3.70 -7.16 -1.15
CA VAL A 457 -3.80 -8.44 -1.86
C VAL A 457 -2.67 -9.36 -1.43
N GLY A 458 -2.94 -10.66 -1.32
CA GLY A 458 -1.93 -11.66 -1.03
C GLY A 458 -2.32 -13.06 -1.46
N ILE A 459 -1.37 -14.00 -1.36
CA ILE A 459 -1.62 -15.42 -1.62
C ILE A 459 -2.44 -16.01 -0.46
N GLY A 460 -3.53 -16.71 -0.80
CA GLY A 460 -4.44 -17.34 0.16
C GLY A 460 -4.17 -18.84 0.40
N GLY A 461 -5.16 -19.50 0.99
CA GLY A 461 -5.09 -20.91 1.39
C GLY A 461 -4.28 -21.15 2.67
N VAL A 462 -4.21 -22.42 3.09
CA VAL A 462 -3.71 -22.87 4.42
C VAL A 462 -2.26 -22.52 4.77
N ASN A 463 -1.50 -21.89 3.87
CA ASN A 463 -0.14 -21.43 4.10
C ASN A 463 0.02 -19.90 4.03
N ALA A 464 -1.08 -19.12 3.87
CA ALA A 464 -1.03 -17.68 3.66
C ALA A 464 -0.20 -16.94 4.72
N GLU A 465 -0.45 -17.22 6.00
CA GLU A 465 0.29 -16.64 7.13
C GLU A 465 1.78 -16.97 7.09
N LEU A 466 2.13 -18.23 6.80
CA LEU A 466 3.51 -18.72 6.72
C LEU A 466 4.27 -18.13 5.51
N LEU A 467 3.59 -17.93 4.39
CA LEU A 467 4.17 -17.31 3.19
C LEU A 467 4.33 -15.79 3.33
N ALA A 468 3.45 -15.14 4.11
CA ALA A 468 3.40 -13.71 4.36
C ALA A 468 3.53 -12.85 3.08
N ASP A 469 2.95 -13.34 1.97
CA ASP A 469 3.15 -12.79 0.64
C ASP A 469 1.99 -11.86 0.25
N THR A 470 2.15 -10.59 0.61
CA THR A 470 1.16 -9.53 0.42
C THR A 470 1.76 -8.31 -0.28
N ALA A 471 0.90 -7.58 -0.99
CA ALA A 471 1.17 -6.28 -1.58
C ALA A 471 0.04 -5.30 -1.21
N VAL A 472 0.38 -4.01 -1.07
CA VAL A 472 -0.56 -2.97 -0.62
C VAL A 472 -0.50 -1.71 -1.49
N ALA A 473 -1.61 -0.99 -1.57
CA ALA A 473 -1.69 0.33 -2.20
C ALA A 473 -2.87 1.14 -1.64
N LEU A 474 -2.86 2.46 -1.84
CA LEU A 474 -4.01 3.30 -1.55
C LEU A 474 -5.18 2.93 -2.47
N ALA A 475 -6.39 2.85 -1.91
CA ALA A 475 -7.62 2.66 -2.65
C ALA A 475 -8.27 4.02 -2.98
N PRO A 476 -9.09 4.13 -4.04
CA PRO A 476 -9.45 3.08 -5.01
C PRO A 476 -8.34 2.80 -6.05
N LEU A 477 -8.39 1.63 -6.68
CA LEU A 477 -7.39 1.16 -7.64
C LEU A 477 -7.89 1.21 -9.09
N THR A 478 -6.97 1.45 -10.04
CA THR A 478 -7.22 1.19 -11.47
C THR A 478 -6.89 -0.28 -11.82
N PRO A 479 -7.45 -0.86 -12.90
CA PRO A 479 -7.17 -2.24 -13.29
C PRO A 479 -5.68 -2.53 -13.56
N GLU A 480 -4.96 -1.53 -14.09
CA GLU A 480 -3.52 -1.61 -14.35
C GLU A 480 -2.76 -1.70 -13.01
N ARG A 481 -3.12 -0.85 -12.03
CA ARG A 481 -2.48 -0.87 -10.71
C ARG A 481 -2.82 -2.15 -9.93
N ALA A 482 -4.03 -2.70 -10.09
CA ALA A 482 -4.39 -3.98 -9.53
C ALA A 482 -3.60 -5.14 -10.16
N ARG A 483 -3.40 -5.14 -11.48
CA ARG A 483 -2.50 -6.07 -12.19
C ARG A 483 -1.05 -5.96 -11.71
N GLU A 484 -0.52 -4.76 -11.52
CA GLU A 484 0.82 -4.55 -10.97
C GLU A 484 0.98 -5.15 -9.57
N LEU A 485 0.00 -4.96 -8.68
CA LEU A 485 0.03 -5.52 -7.33
C LEU A 485 0.04 -7.06 -7.35
N LEU A 486 -0.88 -7.67 -8.12
CA LEU A 486 -0.95 -9.13 -8.31
C LEU A 486 0.36 -9.72 -8.86
N LEU A 487 1.02 -9.02 -9.78
CA LEU A 487 2.31 -9.44 -10.36
C LEU A 487 3.52 -9.10 -9.48
N SER A 488 3.35 -8.30 -8.42
CA SER A 488 4.41 -7.97 -7.46
C SER A 488 4.55 -8.98 -6.30
N LEU A 489 3.57 -9.88 -6.13
CA LEU A 489 3.61 -10.97 -5.16
C LEU A 489 4.78 -11.93 -5.46
N ARG A 490 5.47 -12.42 -4.42
CA ARG A 490 6.61 -13.35 -4.55
C ARG A 490 6.20 -14.65 -5.26
N HIS A 491 4.95 -15.08 -5.11
CA HIS A 491 4.39 -16.25 -5.78
C HIS A 491 3.47 -15.91 -6.97
N ALA A 492 3.61 -14.73 -7.59
CA ALA A 492 2.99 -14.40 -8.88
C ALA A 492 3.20 -15.45 -10.01
N PRO A 493 4.27 -16.29 -10.01
CA PRO A 493 4.34 -17.47 -10.87
C PRO A 493 3.15 -18.45 -10.79
N LEU A 494 2.43 -18.51 -9.65
CA LEU A 494 1.19 -19.29 -9.54
C LEU A 494 0.07 -18.71 -10.43
N LEU A 495 0.00 -17.38 -10.54
CA LEU A 495 -1.00 -16.67 -11.34
C LEU A 495 -0.67 -16.70 -12.85
N THR A 496 0.61 -16.75 -13.20
CA THR A 496 1.09 -16.74 -14.58
C THR A 496 1.30 -18.12 -15.21
N GLY A 497 1.07 -19.20 -14.43
CA GLY A 497 1.08 -20.59 -14.90
C GLY A 497 2.38 -21.33 -14.59
N TRP A 498 2.27 -22.58 -14.15
CA TRP A 498 3.39 -23.37 -13.62
C TRP A 498 3.22 -24.88 -13.87
N ARG A 499 4.29 -25.55 -14.31
CA ARG A 499 4.33 -27.02 -14.56
C ARG A 499 3.13 -27.58 -15.35
N GLY A 500 2.66 -26.85 -16.36
CA GLY A 500 1.54 -27.26 -17.21
C GLY A 500 0.15 -26.82 -16.71
N ALA A 501 0.05 -26.21 -15.52
CA ALA A 501 -1.10 -25.39 -15.20
C ALA A 501 -1.08 -24.11 -16.09
N PRO A 502 -2.19 -23.77 -16.77
CA PRO A 502 -2.32 -22.50 -17.49
C PRO A 502 -2.31 -21.30 -16.52
N PRO A 503 -2.07 -20.07 -17.01
CA PRO A 503 -2.29 -18.86 -16.21
C PRO A 503 -3.75 -18.74 -15.77
N VAL A 504 -3.97 -18.09 -14.62
CA VAL A 504 -5.31 -17.73 -14.16
C VAL A 504 -5.83 -16.51 -14.94
N HIS A 505 -7.13 -16.23 -14.84
CA HIS A 505 -7.74 -15.06 -15.48
C HIS A 505 -7.37 -13.76 -14.73
N LEU A 506 -6.14 -13.26 -14.93
CA LEU A 506 -5.55 -12.14 -14.17
C LEU A 506 -6.43 -10.88 -14.17
N ASP A 507 -7.15 -10.58 -15.25
CA ASP A 507 -8.11 -9.47 -15.31
C ASP A 507 -9.30 -9.64 -14.34
N ALA A 508 -9.72 -10.87 -14.04
CA ALA A 508 -10.81 -11.12 -13.10
C ALA A 508 -10.35 -10.95 -11.65
N ALA A 509 -9.10 -11.34 -11.34
CA ALA A 509 -8.46 -11.00 -10.07
C ALA A 509 -8.29 -9.49 -9.90
N ALA A 510 -7.84 -8.80 -10.95
CA ALA A 510 -7.67 -7.35 -10.94
C ALA A 510 -9.00 -6.61 -10.79
N ALA A 511 -10.06 -7.06 -11.49
CA ALA A 511 -11.40 -6.52 -11.35
C ALA A 511 -11.98 -6.75 -9.94
N ALA A 512 -11.84 -7.95 -9.37
CA ALA A 512 -12.27 -8.25 -8.01
C ALA A 512 -11.54 -7.39 -6.97
N LEU A 513 -10.21 -7.25 -7.10
CA LEU A 513 -9.40 -6.37 -6.24
C LEU A 513 -9.81 -4.89 -6.39
N CYS A 514 -10.05 -4.40 -7.60
CA CYS A 514 -10.59 -3.05 -7.84
C CYS A 514 -11.97 -2.84 -7.20
N ALA A 515 -12.87 -3.83 -7.30
CA ALA A 515 -14.22 -3.77 -6.74
C ALA A 515 -14.21 -3.76 -5.19
N VAL A 516 -13.41 -4.62 -4.56
CA VAL A 516 -13.19 -4.62 -3.09
C VAL A 516 -12.53 -3.32 -2.64
N ALA A 517 -11.49 -2.86 -3.34
CA ALA A 517 -10.83 -1.57 -3.10
C ALA A 517 -11.81 -0.39 -3.16
N ARG A 518 -12.73 -0.43 -4.12
CA ARG A 518 -13.76 0.60 -4.30
C ARG A 518 -14.84 0.55 -3.23
N ALA A 519 -15.35 -0.63 -2.88
CA ALA A 519 -16.34 -0.79 -1.83
C ALA A 519 -15.84 -0.28 -0.48
N GLY A 520 -14.63 -0.69 -0.07
CA GLY A 520 -13.99 -0.21 1.17
C GLY A 520 -13.65 1.29 1.15
N ALA A 521 -13.58 1.94 -0.03
CA ALA A 521 -13.42 3.38 -0.16
C ALA A 521 -14.76 4.13 -0.03
N GLU A 522 -15.82 3.66 -0.71
CA GLU A 522 -17.17 4.30 -0.74
C GLU A 522 -18.00 4.07 0.54
N HIS A 523 -17.63 3.09 1.37
CA HIS A 523 -18.25 2.75 2.67
C HIS A 523 -17.30 3.07 3.84
N PRO A 524 -17.19 4.34 4.29
CA PRO A 524 -16.31 4.76 5.39
C PRO A 524 -16.74 4.30 6.78
N GLU A 525 -17.92 3.69 6.92
CA GLU A 525 -18.41 2.98 8.11
C GLU A 525 -17.65 1.67 8.36
N LEU A 526 -17.07 1.06 7.33
CA LEU A 526 -16.20 -0.11 7.46
C LEU A 526 -14.77 0.33 7.82
N SER A 527 -14.25 -0.26 8.91
CA SER A 527 -12.81 -0.23 9.25
C SER A 527 -12.03 -1.25 8.43
N GLU A 528 -12.67 -2.38 8.10
CA GLU A 528 -12.07 -3.49 7.36
C GLU A 528 -13.12 -4.16 6.45
N LEU A 529 -12.67 -4.66 5.30
CA LEU A 529 -13.48 -5.40 4.34
C LEU A 529 -12.58 -6.44 3.66
N GLU A 530 -12.84 -7.73 3.82
CA GLU A 530 -12.01 -8.82 3.31
C GLU A 530 -12.83 -9.84 2.51
N VAL A 531 -12.20 -10.43 1.49
CA VAL A 531 -12.64 -11.63 0.76
C VAL A 531 -11.52 -12.66 0.87
N ASN A 532 -11.80 -13.78 1.54
CA ASN A 532 -10.80 -14.75 1.94
C ASN A 532 -11.45 -16.15 2.11
N PRO A 533 -11.28 -17.09 1.15
CA PRO A 533 -10.51 -16.95 -0.09
C PRO A 533 -11.32 -16.37 -1.27
N LEU A 534 -10.62 -15.60 -2.11
CA LEU A 534 -10.97 -15.37 -3.51
C LEU A 534 -10.29 -16.45 -4.37
N LEU A 535 -11.04 -17.37 -4.97
CA LEU A 535 -10.49 -18.28 -5.98
C LEU A 535 -10.32 -17.55 -7.30
N VAL A 536 -9.14 -17.62 -7.89
CA VAL A 536 -8.88 -17.17 -9.27
C VAL A 536 -8.42 -18.35 -10.10
N HIS A 537 -9.06 -18.58 -11.24
CA HIS A 537 -8.80 -19.71 -12.13
C HIS A 537 -8.78 -19.25 -13.60
N PRO A 538 -8.44 -20.09 -14.58
CA PRO A 538 -8.35 -19.67 -15.98
C PRO A 538 -9.66 -19.15 -16.60
N GLY A 539 -10.80 -19.41 -15.97
CA GLY A 539 -12.13 -18.98 -16.42
C GLY A 539 -12.71 -17.76 -15.70
N GLY A 540 -12.06 -17.22 -14.68
CA GLY A 540 -12.58 -16.08 -13.91
C GLY A 540 -12.09 -16.03 -12.46
N ALA A 541 -12.84 -15.34 -11.60
CA ALA A 541 -12.62 -15.28 -10.17
C ALA A 541 -13.95 -15.45 -9.41
N ILE A 542 -13.92 -16.14 -8.27
CA ILE A 542 -15.07 -16.49 -7.43
C ILE A 542 -14.70 -16.24 -5.97
N ALA A 543 -15.42 -15.35 -5.30
CA ALA A 543 -15.30 -15.11 -3.87
C ALA A 543 -16.03 -16.22 -3.09
N LEU A 544 -15.35 -16.91 -2.17
CA LEU A 544 -15.97 -17.98 -1.38
C LEU A 544 -16.48 -17.53 -0.02
N ASP A 545 -15.82 -16.57 0.62
CA ASP A 545 -16.19 -16.04 1.93
C ASP A 545 -15.77 -14.57 1.99
N ALA A 546 -16.52 -13.76 2.73
CA ALA A 546 -16.32 -12.33 2.84
C ALA A 546 -16.76 -11.82 4.22
N HIS A 547 -16.06 -10.80 4.72
CA HIS A 547 -16.26 -10.26 6.06
C HIS A 547 -16.03 -8.75 6.08
N GLY A 548 -16.74 -8.04 6.94
CA GLY A 548 -16.55 -6.62 7.17
C GLY A 548 -16.50 -6.31 8.66
N VAL A 549 -15.66 -5.37 9.06
CA VAL A 549 -15.62 -4.86 10.43
C VAL A 549 -16.09 -3.42 10.40
N LEU A 550 -17.06 -3.07 11.25
CA LEU A 550 -17.56 -1.71 11.41
C LEU A 550 -16.59 -0.86 12.26
N ARG A 551 -17.00 0.37 12.61
CA ARG A 551 -16.21 1.34 13.38
C ARG A 551 -16.87 1.72 14.70
#